data_AF-A0A959F2R9-F1
#
_entry.id   AF-A0A959F2R9-F1
#
_cell.length_a   1.000
_cell.length_b   1.000
_cell.length_c   1.000
_cell.angle_alpha   90.00
_cell.angle_beta   90.00
_cell.angle_gamma   90.00
#
_symmetry.space_group_name_H-M   'P 1'
#
loop_
_entity.id
_entity.type
_entity.pdbx_description
1 polymer ?
#
loop_
_entity_poly.entity_id
_entity_poly.type
_entity_poly.pdbx_seq_one_letter_code
_entity_poly.pdbx_strand_id
1 'polypeptide(L)'
;YVTDRPYEIVHQEKGVIPMTDHPFPQREGRILHIGTAGGHTKPSTGYTFWRLQGFLQRMVADLAASGDPLPRSLLSKRHLLYDSILLNVLLRGNLPSERIFTDMFRKNPPARVLRFLNEGTTWLRRAKDHGLGADGAVPGGVGSGNGVQGSLVP
;
A
#
# COMPACT_ATOMS: atom_id res chain seq x y z
N TYR A 1 -16.31 -0.25 -24.70
CA TYR A 1 -15.46 0.93 -24.40
C TYR A 1 -14.51 1.12 -25.56
N VAL A 2 -14.35 2.37 -25.99
CA VAL A 2 -14.19 2.84 -27.39
C VAL A 2 -15.48 2.59 -28.17
N THR A 3 -16.18 3.67 -28.49
CA THR A 3 -17.32 3.68 -29.42
C THR A 3 -16.77 3.97 -30.81
N ASP A 4 -17.33 3.41 -31.89
CA ASP A 4 -16.97 3.70 -33.29
C ASP A 4 -17.30 5.14 -33.75
N ARG A 5 -17.45 6.04 -32.79
CA ARG A 5 -17.72 7.45 -33.03
C ARG A 5 -16.40 8.17 -33.30
N PRO A 6 -16.37 9.12 -34.23
CA PRO A 6 -15.21 9.97 -34.43
C PRO A 6 -14.87 10.69 -33.12
N TYR A 7 -13.59 10.74 -32.79
CA TYR A 7 -13.05 11.44 -31.62
C TYR A 7 -11.95 12.40 -32.08
N GLU A 8 -11.77 13.47 -31.34
CA GLU A 8 -10.71 14.45 -31.56
C GLU A 8 -9.75 14.43 -30.36
N ILE A 9 -8.46 14.36 -30.63
CA ILE A 9 -7.44 14.47 -29.57
C ILE A 9 -7.19 15.96 -29.31
N VAL A 10 -7.77 16.48 -28.24
CA VAL A 10 -7.63 17.90 -27.85
C VAL A 10 -6.30 18.21 -27.14
N HIS A 11 -5.67 17.21 -26.53
CA HIS A 11 -4.43 17.38 -25.78
C HIS A 11 -3.65 16.05 -25.69
N GLN A 12 -2.33 16.13 -25.65
CA GLN A 12 -1.44 15.01 -25.33
C GLN A 12 -0.47 15.45 -24.23
N GLU A 13 -0.39 14.65 -23.18
CA GLU A 13 0.57 14.84 -22.10
C GLU A 13 1.63 13.72 -22.15
N LYS A 14 2.89 14.10 -21.92
CA LYS A 14 3.99 13.14 -21.74
C LYS A 14 4.56 13.30 -20.33
N GLY A 15 4.39 12.27 -19.51
CA GLY A 15 5.01 12.16 -18.20
C GLY A 15 6.16 11.14 -18.21
N VAL A 16 7.18 11.39 -17.41
CA VAL A 16 8.21 10.39 -17.07
C VAL A 16 8.05 10.06 -15.59
N ILE A 17 7.75 8.79 -15.28
CA ILE A 17 7.66 8.33 -13.89
C ILE A 17 8.97 7.61 -13.56
N PRO A 18 9.80 8.15 -12.64
CA PRO A 18 11.07 7.52 -12.31
C PRO A 18 10.84 6.17 -11.64
N MET A 19 11.45 5.11 -12.20
CA MET A 19 11.44 3.77 -11.64
C MET A 19 12.81 3.50 -10.99
N THR A 20 12.91 3.73 -9.68
CA THR A 20 14.19 3.65 -8.94
C THR A 20 13.97 3.24 -7.50
N ASP A 21 14.86 2.40 -6.98
CA ASP A 21 14.99 2.03 -5.57
C ASP A 21 16.04 2.89 -4.83
N HIS A 22 16.44 4.01 -5.43
CA HIS A 22 17.32 5.00 -4.82
C HIS A 22 16.76 5.46 -3.45
N PRO A 23 17.59 5.54 -2.40
CA PRO A 23 17.15 6.00 -1.09
C PRO A 23 16.90 7.51 -1.11
N PHE A 24 15.66 7.93 -0.83
CA PHE A 24 15.31 9.35 -0.72
C PHE A 24 15.33 9.82 0.74
N PRO A 25 15.93 11.00 1.04
CA PRO A 25 15.84 11.58 2.38
C PRO A 25 14.39 11.97 2.68
N GLN A 26 13.92 11.66 3.89
CA GLN A 26 12.53 12.01 4.28
C GLN A 26 12.43 13.39 4.95
N ARG A 27 13.51 13.84 5.59
CA ARG A 27 13.58 15.13 6.29
C ARG A 27 14.99 15.71 6.16
N GLU A 28 15.05 17.01 5.93
CA GLU A 28 16.26 17.80 5.95
C GLU A 28 16.01 19.06 6.79
N GLY A 29 16.53 19.08 8.02
CA GLY A 29 16.26 20.14 8.98
C GLY A 29 14.76 20.29 9.27
N ARG A 30 14.18 21.41 8.82
CA ARG A 30 12.74 21.75 8.96
C ARG A 30 11.91 21.42 7.71
N ILE A 31 12.52 20.80 6.70
CA ILE A 31 11.87 20.42 5.44
C ILE A 31 11.54 18.93 5.52
N LEU A 32 10.29 18.56 5.21
CA LEU A 32 9.86 17.18 5.03
C LEU A 32 9.54 16.95 3.56
N HIS A 33 10.10 15.89 3.01
CA HIS A 33 9.85 15.51 1.64
C HIS A 33 8.65 14.56 1.57
N ILE A 34 7.76 14.80 0.61
CA ILE A 34 6.57 13.98 0.36
C ILE A 34 6.53 13.53 -1.11
N GLY A 35 5.58 12.66 -1.44
CA GLY A 35 5.49 12.07 -2.77
C GLY A 35 6.77 11.35 -3.18
N THR A 36 7.18 11.54 -4.44
CA THR A 36 8.40 10.93 -4.99
C THR A 36 9.66 11.44 -4.29
N ALA A 37 9.72 12.73 -3.95
CA ALA A 37 10.86 13.30 -3.24
C ALA A 37 11.07 12.71 -1.84
N GLY A 38 9.99 12.25 -1.18
CA GLY A 38 10.04 11.57 0.12
C GLY A 38 10.18 10.04 0.03
N GLY A 39 10.37 9.49 -1.17
CA GLY A 39 10.46 8.05 -1.39
C GLY A 39 9.15 7.30 -1.16
N HIS A 40 7.99 7.96 -1.32
CA HIS A 40 6.68 7.32 -1.15
C HIS A 40 6.15 6.64 -2.43
N THR A 41 6.83 6.85 -3.55
CA THR A 41 6.56 6.22 -4.83
C THR A 41 7.03 4.78 -4.83
N LYS A 42 6.19 3.84 -5.31
CA LYS A 42 6.61 2.46 -5.50
C LYS A 42 7.73 2.36 -6.55
N PRO A 43 8.93 1.88 -6.21
CA PRO A 43 10.09 1.90 -7.11
C PRO A 43 9.85 1.25 -8.48
N SER A 44 9.14 0.13 -8.52
CA SER A 44 8.99 -0.68 -9.74
C SER A 44 7.84 -0.27 -10.67
N THR A 45 6.86 0.49 -10.17
CA THR A 45 5.65 0.83 -10.94
C THR A 45 5.29 2.30 -10.92
N GLY A 46 5.99 3.12 -10.13
CA GLY A 46 5.68 4.54 -10.00
C GLY A 46 4.41 4.84 -9.19
N TYR A 47 3.74 3.82 -8.66
CA TYR A 47 2.46 3.99 -8.00
C TYR A 47 2.61 4.62 -6.61
N THR A 48 2.02 5.80 -6.41
CA THR A 48 2.28 6.66 -5.24
C THR A 48 1.02 6.97 -4.42
N PHE A 49 -0.12 7.12 -5.09
CA PHE A 49 -1.34 7.71 -4.54
C PHE A 49 -1.80 7.07 -3.21
N TRP A 50 -2.03 5.75 -3.21
CA TRP A 50 -2.54 5.04 -2.04
C TRP A 50 -1.63 5.15 -0.81
N ARG A 51 -0.32 5.02 -1.01
CA ARG A 51 0.68 5.10 0.07
C ARG A 51 0.75 6.51 0.65
N LEU A 52 0.78 7.49 -0.25
CA LEU A 52 0.90 8.88 0.14
C LEU A 52 -0.28 9.29 1.02
N GLN A 53 -1.50 8.86 0.71
CA GLN A 53 -2.66 9.12 1.56
C GLN A 53 -2.47 8.58 2.99
N GLY A 54 -2.07 7.31 3.13
CA GLY A 54 -1.83 6.72 4.45
C GLY A 54 -0.67 7.38 5.22
N PHE A 55 0.38 7.81 4.50
CA PHE A 55 1.49 8.56 5.08
C PHE A 55 1.02 9.93 5.60
N LEU A 56 0.30 10.69 4.78
CA LEU A 56 -0.19 12.02 5.14
C LEU A 56 -1.14 11.97 6.34
N GLN A 57 -2.03 10.96 6.42
CA GLN A 57 -2.92 10.78 7.56
C GLN A 57 -2.16 10.61 8.88
N ARG A 58 -1.10 9.78 8.88
CA ARG A 58 -0.25 9.58 10.06
C ARG A 58 0.55 10.82 10.40
N MET A 59 1.11 11.48 9.39
CA MET A 59 1.89 12.71 9.55
C MET A 59 1.05 13.81 10.22
N VAL A 60 -0.20 13.98 9.81
CA VAL A 60 -1.13 14.93 10.43
C VAL A 60 -1.47 14.54 11.86
N ALA A 61 -1.69 13.25 12.14
CA ALA A 61 -1.96 12.78 13.49
C ALA A 61 -0.76 13.00 14.44
N ASP A 62 0.46 12.72 13.98
CA ASP A 62 1.70 12.95 14.74
C ASP A 62 1.86 14.46 15.03
N LEU A 63 1.69 15.31 14.01
CA LEU A 63 1.73 16.76 14.15
C LEU A 63 0.72 17.27 15.19
N ALA A 64 -0.51 16.76 15.18
CA ALA A 64 -1.54 17.16 16.13
C ALA A 64 -1.23 16.73 17.58
N ALA A 65 -0.52 15.60 17.77
CA ALA A 65 -0.24 15.04 19.08
C ALA A 65 1.04 15.59 19.73
N SER A 66 2.11 15.76 18.96
CA SER A 66 3.44 16.11 19.46
C SER A 66 3.96 17.47 18.99
N GLY A 67 3.30 18.08 18.00
CA GLY A 67 3.82 19.26 17.30
C GLY A 67 4.95 18.96 16.31
N ASP A 68 5.39 17.71 16.17
CA ASP A 68 6.43 17.29 15.21
C ASP A 68 5.93 16.12 14.33
N PRO A 69 5.82 16.31 13.00
CA PRO A 69 5.44 15.24 12.09
C PRO A 69 6.61 14.27 11.92
N LEU A 70 6.48 13.06 12.44
CA LEU A 70 7.54 12.05 12.37
C LEU A 70 7.50 11.33 11.01
N PRO A 71 8.51 11.50 10.14
CA PRO A 71 8.56 10.77 8.89
C PRO A 71 8.88 9.30 9.17
N ARG A 72 7.88 8.45 9.05
CA ARG A 72 8.03 6.99 9.12
C ARG A 72 7.71 6.41 7.77
N SER A 73 8.74 5.89 7.09
CA SER A 73 8.54 5.19 5.83
C SER A 73 7.56 4.02 6.00
N LEU A 74 6.60 3.94 5.09
CA LEU A 74 5.63 2.84 5.01
C LEU A 74 6.18 1.64 4.20
N LEU A 75 7.42 1.74 3.70
CA LEU A 75 8.01 0.73 2.85
C LEU A 75 8.45 -0.49 3.66
N SER A 76 7.82 -1.64 3.38
CA SER A 76 8.29 -2.92 3.88
C SER A 76 9.59 -3.31 3.16
N LYS A 77 10.63 -3.70 3.92
CA LYS A 77 11.90 -4.21 3.38
C LYS A 77 11.70 -5.32 2.33
N ARG A 78 10.70 -6.17 2.53
CA ARG A 78 10.34 -7.24 1.58
C ARG A 78 9.89 -6.70 0.24
N HIS A 79 9.07 -5.65 0.23
CA HIS A 79 8.54 -5.10 -1.01
C HIS A 79 9.61 -4.29 -1.75
N LEU A 80 10.49 -3.61 -1.03
CA LEU A 80 11.70 -3.01 -1.63
C LEU A 80 12.55 -4.05 -2.35
N LEU A 81 12.80 -5.21 -1.72
CA LEU A 81 13.53 -6.31 -2.37
C LEU A 81 12.85 -6.77 -3.67
N TYR A 82 11.53 -6.95 -3.66
CA TYR A 82 10.79 -7.34 -4.86
C TYR A 82 10.86 -6.29 -5.95
N ASP A 83 10.81 -5.02 -5.58
CA ASP A 83 10.93 -3.94 -6.53
C ASP A 83 12.34 -3.85 -7.13
N SER A 84 13.39 -3.97 -6.32
CA SER A 84 14.78 -4.03 -6.80
C SER A 84 15.00 -5.20 -7.77
N ILE A 85 14.41 -6.38 -7.50
CA ILE A 85 14.49 -7.52 -8.42
C ILE A 85 13.83 -7.17 -9.77
N LEU A 86 12.62 -6.62 -9.74
CA LEU A 86 11.90 -6.24 -10.96
C LEU A 86 12.66 -5.15 -11.73
N LEU A 87 13.17 -4.12 -11.05
CA LEU A 87 14.00 -3.07 -11.65
C LEU A 87 15.25 -3.65 -12.30
N ASN A 88 15.95 -4.57 -11.64
CA ASN A 88 17.12 -5.23 -12.23
C ASN A 88 16.76 -6.07 -13.46
N VAL A 89 15.60 -6.74 -13.50
CA VAL A 89 15.12 -7.44 -14.70
C VAL A 89 14.86 -6.46 -15.85
N LEU A 90 14.22 -5.33 -15.56
CA LEU A 90 13.92 -4.27 -16.54
C LEU A 90 15.21 -3.63 -17.07
N LEU A 91 16.17 -3.32 -16.18
CA LEU A 91 17.45 -2.70 -16.53
C LEU A 91 18.32 -3.61 -17.40
N ARG A 92 18.32 -4.92 -17.16
CA ARG A 92 19.09 -5.89 -17.95
C ARG A 92 18.53 -6.08 -19.36
N GLY A 93 17.30 -5.64 -19.64
CA GLY A 93 16.72 -5.67 -20.98
C GLY A 93 16.40 -7.07 -21.52
N ASN A 94 16.56 -8.14 -20.73
CA ASN A 94 16.28 -9.52 -21.15
C ASN A 94 14.82 -9.75 -21.56
N LEU A 95 13.91 -8.88 -21.12
CA LEU A 95 12.50 -8.89 -21.43
C LEU A 95 12.03 -7.44 -21.67
N PRO A 96 11.30 -7.16 -22.77
CA PRO A 96 10.71 -5.84 -22.99
C PRO A 96 9.78 -5.45 -21.84
N SER A 97 10.00 -4.27 -21.26
CA SER A 97 9.20 -3.73 -20.15
C SER A 97 7.72 -3.67 -20.48
N GLU A 98 7.38 -3.20 -21.67
CA GLU A 98 6.01 -3.15 -22.20
C GLU A 98 5.33 -4.51 -22.11
N ARG A 99 6.01 -5.57 -22.55
CA ARG A 99 5.46 -6.93 -22.52
C ARG A 99 5.20 -7.41 -21.10
N ILE A 100 6.10 -7.12 -20.16
CA ILE A 100 5.92 -7.47 -18.74
C ILE A 100 4.65 -6.81 -18.19
N PHE A 101 4.49 -5.51 -18.41
CA PHE A 101 3.33 -4.78 -17.91
C PHE A 101 2.04 -5.20 -18.63
N THR A 102 2.05 -5.31 -19.96
CA THR A 102 0.89 -5.79 -20.74
C THR A 102 0.44 -7.17 -20.30
N ASP A 103 1.36 -8.11 -20.10
CA ASP A 103 1.04 -9.45 -19.61
C ASP A 103 0.50 -9.41 -18.18
N MET A 104 1.08 -8.59 -17.30
CA MET A 104 0.60 -8.40 -15.93
C MET A 104 -0.87 -7.94 -15.92
N PHE A 105 -1.21 -6.91 -16.71
CA PHE A 105 -2.57 -6.38 -16.78
C PHE A 105 -3.54 -7.31 -17.51
N ARG A 106 -3.11 -8.01 -18.57
CA ARG A 106 -3.96 -8.89 -19.36
C ARG A 106 -4.28 -10.21 -18.66
N LYS A 107 -3.30 -10.77 -17.93
CA LYS A 107 -3.42 -12.11 -17.31
C LYS A 107 -3.98 -12.08 -15.89
N ASN A 108 -4.24 -10.90 -15.32
CA ASN A 108 -4.73 -10.77 -13.95
C ASN A 108 -5.99 -9.89 -13.87
N PRO A 109 -6.96 -10.22 -13.01
CA PRO A 109 -8.09 -9.34 -12.75
C PRO A 109 -7.64 -7.96 -12.24
N PRO A 110 -8.28 -6.86 -12.63
CA PRO A 110 -7.88 -5.49 -12.22
C PRO A 110 -7.74 -5.33 -10.70
N ALA A 111 -8.66 -5.90 -9.93
CA ALA A 111 -8.61 -5.84 -8.47
C ALA A 111 -7.34 -6.50 -7.88
N ARG A 112 -6.84 -7.59 -8.51
CA ARG A 112 -5.60 -8.25 -8.09
C ARG A 112 -4.39 -7.37 -8.40
N VAL A 113 -4.38 -6.73 -9.56
CA VAL A 113 -3.29 -5.82 -9.96
C VAL A 113 -3.26 -4.61 -9.04
N LEU A 114 -4.39 -3.96 -8.76
CA LEU A 114 -4.47 -2.84 -7.82
C LEU A 114 -4.02 -3.24 -6.41
N ARG A 115 -4.38 -4.45 -5.94
CA ARG A 115 -3.90 -4.95 -4.64
C ARG A 115 -2.39 -5.17 -4.63
N PHE A 116 -1.81 -5.67 -5.72
CA PHE A 116 -0.36 -5.80 -5.89
C PHE A 116 0.33 -4.42 -5.88
N LEU A 117 -0.18 -3.46 -6.64
CA LEU A 117 0.32 -2.07 -6.67
C LEU A 117 0.24 -1.39 -5.30
N ASN A 118 -0.83 -1.66 -4.55
CA ASN A 118 -1.01 -1.19 -3.18
C ASN A 118 -0.15 -1.94 -2.15
N GLU A 119 0.57 -2.99 -2.55
CA GLU A 119 1.26 -3.95 -1.65
C GLU A 119 0.35 -4.51 -0.54
N GLY A 120 -0.96 -4.61 -0.82
CA GLY A 120 -1.95 -5.12 0.13
C GLY A 120 -1.92 -6.64 0.31
N THR A 121 -0.90 -7.33 -0.21
CA THR A 121 -0.72 -8.78 -0.10
C THR A 121 -0.02 -9.16 1.21
N THR A 122 -0.70 -8.96 2.33
CA THR A 122 -0.28 -9.56 3.60
C THR A 122 -0.73 -11.03 3.62
N TRP A 123 0.17 -11.97 3.96
CA TRP A 123 -0.18 -13.39 4.11
C TRP A 123 -1.40 -13.61 5.00
N LEU A 124 -1.53 -12.81 6.06
CA LEU A 124 -2.66 -12.81 6.99
C LEU A 124 -4.02 -12.48 6.36
N ARG A 125 -4.04 -11.60 5.34
CA ARG A 125 -5.30 -11.22 4.65
C ARG A 125 -5.69 -12.26 3.61
N ARG A 126 -4.70 -12.91 2.98
CA ARG A 126 -4.91 -14.03 2.06
C ARG A 126 -5.54 -15.24 2.75
N ALA A 127 -5.22 -15.49 4.03
CA ALA A 127 -5.87 -16.52 4.84
C ALA A 127 -7.35 -16.20 5.14
N LYS A 128 -7.66 -14.92 5.41
CA LYS A 128 -9.06 -14.45 5.58
C LYS A 128 -9.88 -14.53 4.29
N ASP A 129 -9.27 -14.20 3.14
CA ASP A 129 -9.96 -14.22 1.85
C ASP A 129 -10.16 -15.64 1.28
N HIS A 130 -9.45 -16.65 1.79
CA HIS A 130 -9.49 -18.04 1.31
C HIS A 130 -10.03 -19.06 2.32
N GLY A 131 -10.76 -18.63 3.36
CA GLY A 131 -11.59 -19.55 4.15
C GLY A 131 -10.84 -20.74 4.75
N LEU A 132 -9.63 -20.54 5.29
CA LEU A 132 -9.07 -21.51 6.23
C LEU A 132 -9.68 -21.21 7.60
N GLY A 133 -10.64 -22.04 7.97
CA GLY A 133 -11.54 -21.89 9.11
C GLY A 133 -10.82 -21.63 10.43
N ALA A 134 -11.32 -20.63 11.15
CA ALA A 134 -11.52 -20.78 12.58
C ALA A 134 -12.98 -21.21 12.74
N ASP A 135 -13.22 -22.52 12.60
CA ASP A 135 -14.46 -23.14 13.02
C ASP A 135 -14.59 -23.02 14.54
N GLY A 136 -15.80 -22.70 14.99
CA GLY A 136 -16.30 -23.10 16.30
C GLY A 136 -15.91 -22.19 17.46
N ALA A 137 -16.77 -21.21 17.74
CA ALA A 137 -17.53 -21.12 19.00
C ALA A 137 -17.96 -19.67 19.24
N VAL A 138 -19.20 -19.38 18.87
CA VAL A 138 -20.03 -18.45 19.63
C VAL A 138 -20.59 -19.25 20.81
N PRO A 139 -20.62 -18.70 22.02
CA PRO A 139 -21.79 -18.89 22.84
C PRO A 139 -22.41 -17.52 23.16
N GLY A 140 -23.67 -17.39 22.76
CA GLY A 140 -24.56 -16.35 23.24
C GLY A 140 -24.76 -16.51 24.75
N GLY A 141 -25.11 -15.40 25.40
CA GLY A 141 -25.52 -15.41 26.79
C GLY A 141 -26.94 -15.92 26.96
N VAL A 142 -27.20 -16.58 28.11
CA VAL A 142 -28.34 -16.33 29.03
C VAL A 142 -27.87 -16.79 30.42
N GLY A 143 -28.13 -15.99 31.46
CA GLY A 143 -27.61 -16.20 32.81
C GLY A 143 -28.39 -17.17 33.71
N SER A 144 -27.88 -17.40 34.92
CA SER A 144 -28.61 -17.51 36.19
C SER A 144 -27.65 -17.85 37.35
N GLY A 145 -27.80 -17.17 38.49
CA GLY A 145 -27.72 -17.83 39.80
C GLY A 145 -26.41 -17.82 40.62
N ASN A 146 -26.45 -17.04 41.71
CA ASN A 146 -25.89 -17.26 43.05
C ASN A 146 -24.37 -17.14 43.35
N GLY A 147 -24.07 -16.15 44.21
CA GLY A 147 -23.60 -16.46 45.56
C GLY A 147 -22.24 -15.88 46.00
N VAL A 148 -22.26 -15.21 47.16
CA VAL A 148 -21.17 -15.00 48.14
C VAL A 148 -20.39 -13.66 48.11
N GLN A 149 -20.92 -12.72 48.92
CA GLN A 149 -20.31 -12.00 50.07
C GLN A 149 -18.90 -11.36 50.03
N GLY A 150 -18.87 -10.08 50.46
CA GLY A 150 -17.73 -9.34 51.02
C GLY A 150 -17.94 -7.81 50.87
N SER A 151 -18.60 -7.05 51.77
CA SER A 151 -18.08 -6.45 53.03
C SER A 151 -16.72 -5.75 52.81
N LEU A 152 -16.44 -4.47 53.09
CA LEU A 152 -17.04 -3.48 54.01
C LEU A 152 -16.39 -2.07 53.74
N VAL A 153 -17.18 -0.98 53.90
CA VAL A 153 -16.87 0.27 54.67
C VAL A 153 -15.92 1.36 54.12
N PRO A 154 -16.05 2.64 54.57
CA PRO A 154 -17.19 3.35 55.19
C PRO A 154 -17.93 4.29 54.22
#